data_AF-A0A8S3GFD2-F1
#
_entry.id   AF-A0A8S3GFD2-F1
#
_cell.length_a   1.000
_cell.length_b   1.000
_cell.length_c   1.000
_cell.angle_alpha   90.00
_cell.angle_beta   90.00
_cell.angle_gamma   90.00
#
_symmetry.space_group_name_H-M   'P 1'
#
loop_
_entity.id
_entity.type
_entity.pdbx_description
1 polymer ?
#
loop_
_entity_poly.entity_id
_entity_poly.type
_entity_poly.pdbx_seq_one_letter_code
_entity_poly.pdbx_strand_id
1 'polypeptide(L)' 'MATLEDRVDVVKFLIEKGAHVNIQNRFGVSPLLLCAEVGNFELVQALVQAGANVNITPQGELAERNYLAGQA' A
#
# COMPACT_ATOMS: atom_id res chain seq x y z
N MET A 1 18.02 10.78 4.79
CA MET A 1 17.31 10.45 3.53
C MET A 1 17.36 8.94 3.41
N ALA A 2 16.24 8.24 3.59
CA ALA A 2 16.15 6.84 3.19
C ALA A 2 15.94 6.84 1.67
N THR A 3 16.87 6.26 0.92
CA THR A 3 16.73 6.11 -0.54
C THR A 3 15.51 5.24 -0.85
N LEU A 4 14.93 5.40 -2.04
CA LEU A 4 13.76 4.59 -2.43
C LEU A 4 14.07 3.08 -2.40
N GLU A 5 15.32 2.70 -2.63
CA GLU A 5 15.82 1.33 -2.49
C GLU A 5 15.76 0.82 -1.04
N ASP A 6 16.18 1.65 -0.07
CA ASP A 6 16.12 1.35 1.37
C ASP A 6 14.68 1.04 1.82
N ARG A 7 13.70 1.73 1.23
CA ARG A 7 12.27 1.49 1.50
C ARG A 7 11.80 0.14 0.96
N VAL A 8 12.31 -0.29 -0.20
CA VAL A 8 11.96 -1.59 -0.81
C VAL A 8 12.51 -2.73 0.05
N ASP A 9 13.76 -2.62 0.47
CA ASP A 9 14.42 -3.65 1.28
C ASP A 9 13.78 -3.79 2.66
N VAL A 10 13.39 -2.68 3.30
CA VAL A 10 12.64 -2.70 4.55
C VAL A 10 11.30 -3.39 4.40
N VAL A 11 10.56 -3.15 3.30
CA VAL A 11 9.26 -3.78 3.07
C VAL A 11 9.43 -5.28 2.79
N LYS A 12 10.41 -5.68 1.98
CA LYS A 12 10.74 -7.10 1.77
C LYS A 12 11.10 -7.80 3.07
N PHE A 13 11.94 -7.17 3.90
CA PHE A 13 12.31 -7.71 5.20
C PHE A 13 11.10 -7.87 6.13
N LEU A 14 10.18 -6.89 6.16
CA LEU A 14 8.95 -6.99 6.95
C LEU A 14 8.06 -8.14 6.45
N ILE A 15 7.91 -8.29 5.14
CA ILE A 15 7.17 -9.39 4.51
C ILE A 15 7.76 -10.74 4.92
N GLU A 16 9.08 -10.90 4.83
CA GLU A 16 9.78 -12.14 5.23
C GLU A 16 9.58 -12.47 6.72
N LYS A 17 9.44 -11.45 7.57
CA LYS A 17 9.12 -11.61 9.00
C LYS A 17 7.65 -11.95 9.28
N GLY A 18 6.84 -12.14 8.23
CA GLY A 18 5.42 -12.46 8.35
C GLY A 18 4.55 -11.23 8.61
N ALA A 19 5.02 -10.03 8.24
CA ALA A 19 4.18 -8.84 8.33
C ALA A 19 2.93 -8.99 7.46
N HIS A 20 1.78 -8.64 8.02
CA HIS A 20 0.52 -8.66 7.30
C HIS A 20 0.47 -7.51 6.29
N VAL A 21 0.65 -7.83 5.01
CA VAL A 21 0.62 -6.88 3.87
C VAL A 21 -0.76 -6.27 3.58
N ASN A 22 -1.80 -6.80 4.22
CA ASN A 22 -3.19 -6.40 4.01
C ASN A 22 -3.74 -5.47 5.11
N ILE A 23 -2.91 -5.09 6.10
CA ILE A 23 -3.37 -4.21 7.18
C ILE A 23 -3.61 -2.81 6.63
N GLN A 24 -4.81 -2.29 6.82
CA GLN A 24 -5.14 -0.91 6.50
C GLN A 24 -4.85 0.00 7.69
N ASN A 25 -4.41 1.23 7.41
CA ASN A 25 -4.33 2.26 8.43
C ASN A 25 -5.74 2.77 8.81
N ARG A 26 -5.82 3.72 9.76
CA ARG A 26 -7.08 4.34 10.20
C ARG A 26 -7.92 5.00 9.09
N PHE A 27 -7.34 5.24 7.92
CA PHE A 27 -8.00 5.82 6.75
C PHE A 27 -8.40 4.75 5.71
N GLY A 28 -8.21 3.46 6.02
CA GLY A 28 -8.42 2.39 5.07
C GLY A 28 -7.26 2.19 4.07
N VAL A 29 -6.14 2.91 4.21
CA VAL A 29 -5.05 2.80 3.22
C VAL A 29 -4.22 1.56 3.52
N SER A 30 -4.15 0.64 2.56
CA SER A 30 -3.26 -0.52 2.60
C SER A 30 -1.84 -0.14 2.17
N PRO A 31 -0.81 -0.93 2.56
CA PRO A 31 0.56 -0.76 2.09
C PRO A 31 0.63 -0.73 0.56
N LEU A 32 -0.18 -1.54 -0.11
CA LEU A 32 -0.27 -1.58 -1.57
C LEU A 32 -0.78 -0.26 -2.15
N LEU A 33 -1.85 0.31 -1.56
CA LEU A 33 -2.42 1.58 -2.02
C LEU A 33 -1.42 2.73 -1.84
N LEU A 34 -0.70 2.75 -0.71
CA LEU A 34 0.40 3.69 -0.46
C LEU A 34 1.51 3.58 -1.52
N CYS A 35 1.91 2.36 -1.88
CA CYS A 35 2.93 2.15 -2.92
C CYS A 35 2.43 2.58 -4.30
N ALA A 36 1.15 2.37 -4.59
CA ALA A 36 0.51 2.81 -5.82
C ALA A 36 0.43 4.35 -5.90
N GLU A 37 0.10 5.05 -4.82
CA GLU A 37 0.09 6.52 -4.77
C GLU A 37 1.49 7.13 -4.97
N VAL A 38 2.53 6.49 -4.44
CA VAL A 38 3.92 6.91 -4.63
C VAL A 38 4.42 6.58 -6.04
N GLY A 39 3.74 5.68 -6.77
CA GLY A 39 4.17 5.20 -8.09
C GLY A 39 5.35 4.24 -8.03
N ASN A 40 5.59 3.58 -6.90
CA ASN A 40 6.71 2.66 -6.74
C ASN A 40 6.35 1.24 -7.19
N PHE A 41 6.64 0.95 -8.46
CA PHE A 41 6.28 -0.31 -9.11
C PHE A 41 6.97 -1.53 -8.49
N GLU A 42 8.23 -1.42 -8.06
CA GLU A 42 8.96 -2.52 -7.43
C GLU A 42 8.34 -2.92 -6.09
N LEU A 43 7.95 -1.93 -5.28
CA LEU A 43 7.25 -2.18 -4.02
C LEU A 43 5.89 -2.84 -4.24
N VAL A 44 5.14 -2.38 -5.25
CA VAL A 44 3.87 -2.99 -5.64
C VAL A 44 4.10 -4.46 -6.03
N GLN A 45 5.12 -4.75 -6.83
CA GLN A 45 5.46 -6.12 -7.22
C GLN A 45 5.81 -6.99 -6.01
N ALA A 46 6.64 -6.48 -5.09
CA ALA A 46 7.03 -7.22 -3.88
C ALA A 46 5.83 -7.53 -2.98
N LEU A 47 4.92 -6.56 -2.78
CA LEU A 47 3.70 -6.76 -2.00
C LEU A 47 2.74 -7.76 -2.67
N VAL A 48 2.57 -7.68 -4.00
CA VAL A 48 1.72 -8.63 -4.73
C VAL A 48 2.31 -10.04 -4.66
N GLN A 49 3.62 -10.21 -4.81
CA GLN A 49 4.30 -11.49 -4.63
C GLN A 49 4.16 -12.04 -3.21
N ALA A 50 4.05 -11.15 -2.21
CA ALA A 50 3.77 -11.51 -0.83
C ALA A 50 2.30 -11.90 -0.55
N GLY A 51 1.43 -11.90 -1.56
CA GLY A 51 0.01 -12.19 -1.39
C GLY A 51 -0.82 -10.99 -0.91
N ALA A 52 -0.37 -9.77 -1.18
CA ALA A 52 -1.18 -8.58 -0.92
C ALA A 52 -2.45 -8.60 -1.77
N ASN A 53 -3.57 -8.31 -1.13
CA ASN A 53 -4.86 -8.27 -1.78
C ASN A 53 -5.02 -6.92 -2.51
N VAL A 54 -5.03 -7.00 -3.84
CA VAL A 54 -5.18 -5.84 -4.73
C VAL A 54 -6.57 -5.23 -4.70
N ASN A 55 -7.57 -5.97 -4.20
CA ASN A 55 -8.95 -5.50 -4.09
C ASN A 55 -9.23 -4.77 -2.78
N ILE A 56 -8.20 -4.48 -1.97
CA ILE A 56 -8.38 -3.69 -0.75
C ILE A 56 -8.71 -2.25 -1.15
N THR A 57 -9.98 -1.90 -1.01
CA THR A 57 -10.46 -0.53 -1.13
C THR A 57 -10.27 0.18 0.20
N PRO A 58 -9.91 1.48 0.20
CA PRO A 58 -9.95 2.25 1.43
C PRO A 58 -11.35 2.18 2.04
N GLN A 59 -11.45 1.83 3.32
CA GLN A 59 -12.72 1.71 4.05
C GLN A 59 -12.90 2.85 5.06
N GLY A 60 -12.44 4.06 4.72
CA GLY A 60 -12.54 5.23 5.59
C GLY A 60 -12.70 6.54 4.81
N GLU A 61 -12.50 7.66 5.50
CA GLU A 61 -12.63 9.03 5.00
C GLU A 61 -11.97 9.27 3.62
N LEU A 62 -10.89 8.54 3.30
CA LEU A 62 -10.22 8.61 1.99
C LEU A 62 -11.06 8.02 0.83
N ALA A 63 -11.84 6.98 1.06
CA ALA A 63 -12.78 6.48 0.06
C ALA A 63 -13.96 7.42 -0.15
N GLU A 64 -14.44 8.07 0.91
CA GLU A 64 -15.45 9.11 0.78
C GLU A 64 -14.89 10.30 -0.03
N ARG A 65 -13.64 10.72 0.25
CA ARG A 65 -12.99 11.80 -0.52
C ARG A 65 -12.73 11.43 -1.98
N ASN A 66 -12.31 10.20 -2.28
CA ASN A 66 -12.12 9.74 -3.67
C ASN A 66 -13.46 9.55 -4.40
N TYR A 67 -14.50 9.09 -3.70
CA TYR A 67 -15.86 9.02 -4.25
C TYR A 67 -16.40 10.42 -4.59
N LEU A 68 -16.17 11.40 -3.72
CA LEU A 68 -16.56 12.80 -3.97
C LEU A 68 -15.72 13.47 -5.06
N ALA A 69 -14.42 13.17 -5.16
CA ALA A 69 -13.55 13.70 -6.20
C ALA A 69 -13.87 13.15 -7.60
N GLY A 70 -14.45 11.95 -7.71
CA GLY A 70 -14.92 11.38 -8.96
C GLY A 70 -16.29 11.88 -9.45
N GLN A 71 -16.98 12.69 -8.65
CA GLN A 71 -18.29 13.30 -9.01
C GLN A 71 -18.20 14.80 -9.35
N ALA A 72 -17.00 15.37 -9.44
CA ALA A 72 -16.78 16.78 -9.79
C ALA A 72 -16.32 16.95 -11.24
#